data_AF-A0A445ADA3-F1
#
_entry.id   AF-A0A445ADA3-F1
#
_cell.length_a   1.000
_cell.length_b   1.000
_cell.length_c   1.000
_cell.angle_alpha   90.00
_cell.angle_beta   90.00
_cell.angle_gamma   90.00
#
_symmetry.space_group_name_H-M   'P 1'
#
loop_
_entity.id
_entity.type
_entity.pdbx_description
1 polymer ?
#
loop_
_entity_poly.entity_id
_entity_poly.type
_entity_poly.pdbx_seq_one_letter_code
_entity_poly.pdbx_strand_id
1 'polypeptide(L)'
;MNFIYVIDLSSQLKYFIEVETLLKQKLRDEEARTLLISKAIYLFSIGTNDYLVPFIPNIYSIILQKYPPQVHVDMILGNLTIVIKKGGRKFGFLNLFPLGCLPVAKALNLEINKDGCVEEIMEITQLHNVALKELLQKLETQLQGFKYSYLDFHTAISERIKDPSKYEYLIFDAAHPTEKAYHQIAEQMWNGDHNFAGPYNLRELHQT
;
A
#
# COMPACT_ATOMS: atom_id res chain seq x y z
N MET A 1 21.66 0.82 16.38
CA MET A 1 20.26 0.40 16.52
C MET A 1 19.79 -0.02 15.13
N ASN A 2 19.41 -1.29 14.93
CA ASN A 2 18.81 -1.78 13.69
C ASN A 2 17.34 -1.32 13.68
N PHE A 3 17.00 -0.34 12.84
CA PHE A 3 15.77 0.43 13.03
C PHE A 3 14.50 -0.17 12.44
N ILE A 4 14.52 -1.26 11.66
CA ILE A 4 13.29 -1.75 11.01
C ILE A 4 13.32 -3.28 10.88
N TYR A 5 12.64 -3.97 11.80
CA TYR A 5 12.23 -5.36 11.62
C TYR A 5 10.77 -5.37 11.19
N VAL A 6 10.55 -5.40 9.87
CA VAL A 6 9.23 -5.70 9.29
C VAL A 6 9.27 -7.11 8.71
N ILE A 7 8.14 -7.81 8.78
CA ILE A 7 8.00 -9.12 8.12
C ILE A 7 7.92 -8.86 6.62
N ASP A 8 8.91 -9.33 5.87
CA ASP A 8 8.95 -9.14 4.42
C ASP A 8 7.80 -9.88 3.70
N LEU A 9 7.49 -9.47 2.47
CA LEU A 9 6.36 -10.00 1.71
C LEU A 9 6.46 -11.52 1.46
N SER A 10 7.67 -12.07 1.30
CA SER A 10 7.88 -13.51 1.12
C SER A 10 7.54 -14.27 2.40
N SER A 11 8.00 -13.76 3.55
CA SER A 11 7.64 -14.31 4.86
C SER A 11 6.14 -14.21 5.14
N GLN A 12 5.48 -13.10 4.79
CA GLN A 12 4.02 -12.97 4.92
C GLN A 12 3.28 -13.99 4.06
N LEU A 13 3.72 -14.22 2.82
CA LEU A 13 3.13 -15.26 1.96
C LEU A 13 3.34 -16.66 2.54
N LYS A 14 4.51 -16.95 3.12
CA LYS A 14 4.76 -18.22 3.80
C LYS A 14 3.77 -18.45 4.95
N TYR A 15 3.57 -17.46 5.80
CA TYR A 15 2.60 -17.55 6.90
C TYR A 15 1.17 -17.72 6.39
N PHE A 16 0.80 -17.04 5.30
CA PHE A 16 -0.49 -17.23 4.67
C PHE A 16 -0.71 -18.69 4.21
N ILE A 17 0.30 -19.30 3.58
CA ILE A 17 0.24 -20.71 3.14
C ILE A 17 0.09 -21.67 4.33
N GLU A 18 0.76 -21.38 5.45
CA GLU A 18 0.59 -22.14 6.69
C GLU A 18 -0.85 -22.04 7.23
N VAL A 19 -1.43 -20.84 7.24
CA VAL A 19 -2.84 -20.62 7.62
C VAL A 19 -3.80 -21.32 6.68
N GLU A 20 -3.56 -21.28 5.37
CA GLU A 20 -4.36 -22.01 4.38
C GLU A 20 -4.36 -23.52 4.67
N THR A 21 -3.20 -24.08 4.98
CA THR A 21 -3.07 -25.51 5.30
C THR A 21 -3.83 -25.87 6.57
N LEU A 22 -3.73 -25.04 7.62
CA LEU A 22 -4.49 -25.24 8.87
C LEU A 22 -6.00 -25.13 8.65
N LEU A 23 -6.45 -24.22 7.80
CA LEU A 23 -7.88 -24.08 7.47
C LEU A 23 -8.41 -25.31 6.72
N LYS A 24 -7.63 -25.86 5.77
CA LYS A 24 -7.99 -27.11 5.07
C LYS A 24 -8.02 -28.34 5.98
N GLN A 25 -7.23 -28.35 7.06
CA GLN A 25 -7.27 -29.42 8.05
C GLN A 25 -8.47 -29.33 8.99
N LYS A 26 -8.93 -28.10 9.30
CA LYS A 26 -10.03 -27.87 10.24
C LYS A 26 -11.40 -27.82 9.59
N LEU A 27 -11.47 -27.41 8.33
CA LEU A 27 -12.69 -27.30 7.54
C LEU A 27 -12.68 -28.37 6.44
N ARG A 28 -13.80 -28.57 5.75
CA ARG A 28 -13.76 -29.34 4.50
C ARG A 28 -12.99 -28.54 3.44
N ASP A 29 -12.27 -29.20 2.54
CA ASP A 29 -11.46 -28.54 1.50
C ASP A 29 -12.25 -27.49 0.70
N GLU A 30 -13.50 -27.81 0.33
CA GLU A 30 -14.39 -26.88 -0.40
C GLU A 30 -14.79 -25.65 0.43
N GLU A 31 -14.96 -25.81 1.75
CA GLU A 31 -15.30 -24.70 2.64
C GLU A 31 -14.11 -23.77 2.84
N ALA A 32 -12.92 -24.34 3.06
CA ALA A 32 -11.68 -23.58 3.16
C ALA A 32 -11.40 -22.83 1.85
N ARG A 33 -11.59 -23.49 0.70
CA ARG A 33 -11.45 -22.88 -0.62
C ARG A 33 -12.45 -21.74 -0.84
N THR A 34 -13.72 -21.95 -0.50
CA THR A 34 -14.75 -20.91 -0.59
C THR A 34 -14.41 -19.71 0.27
N LEU A 35 -13.94 -19.94 1.50
CA LEU A 35 -13.55 -18.88 2.42
C LEU A 35 -12.38 -18.06 1.87
N LEU A 36 -11.28 -18.73 1.48
CA LEU A 36 -10.04 -18.06 1.09
C LEU A 36 -10.08 -17.46 -0.31
N ILE A 37 -10.74 -18.09 -1.26
CA ILE A 37 -10.74 -17.63 -2.65
C ILE A 37 -11.92 -16.71 -2.93
N SER A 38 -13.13 -17.05 -2.47
CA SER A 38 -14.36 -16.38 -2.90
C SER A 38 -14.87 -15.33 -1.91
N LYS A 39 -14.66 -15.53 -0.60
CA LYS A 39 -15.23 -14.65 0.44
C LYS A 39 -14.24 -13.65 1.02
N ALA A 40 -12.99 -14.06 1.25
CA ALA A 40 -11.99 -13.20 1.87
C ALA A 40 -11.63 -11.99 1.01
N ILE A 41 -11.42 -10.84 1.66
CA ILE A 41 -10.80 -9.64 1.07
C ILE A 41 -9.41 -9.51 1.69
N TYR A 42 -8.38 -9.44 0.84
CA TYR A 42 -7.00 -9.28 1.27
C TYR A 42 -6.59 -7.81 1.17
N LEU A 43 -6.26 -7.19 2.30
CA LEU A 43 -5.85 -5.78 2.36
C LEU A 43 -4.33 -5.65 2.23
N PHE A 44 -3.88 -4.75 1.36
CA PHE A 44 -2.48 -4.50 1.08
C PHE A 44 -2.13 -3.02 1.21
N SER A 45 -1.04 -2.76 1.92
CA SER A 45 -0.28 -1.50 1.94
C SER A 45 1.19 -1.87 1.87
N ILE A 46 1.88 -1.42 0.83
CA ILE A 46 3.24 -1.89 0.49
C ILE A 46 4.05 -0.76 -0.15
N GLY A 47 5.37 -0.76 0.05
CA GLY A 47 6.32 0.14 -0.61
C GLY A 47 6.88 1.23 0.29
N THR A 48 6.17 1.69 1.32
CA THR A 48 6.61 2.83 2.16
C THR A 48 8.04 2.67 2.70
N ASN A 49 8.37 1.48 3.23
CA ASN A 49 9.71 1.21 3.75
C ASN A 49 10.74 1.10 2.61
N ASP A 50 10.38 0.45 1.51
CA ASP A 50 11.23 0.29 0.34
C ASP A 50 11.68 1.64 -0.23
N TYR A 51 10.79 2.65 -0.18
CA TYR A 51 11.07 3.99 -0.69
C TYR A 51 11.65 4.98 0.33
N LEU A 52 11.40 4.84 1.64
CA LEU A 52 11.92 5.78 2.65
C LEU A 52 13.26 5.35 3.25
N VAL A 53 13.43 4.06 3.53
CA VAL A 53 14.62 3.55 4.23
C VAL A 53 15.92 3.83 3.48
N PRO A 54 15.96 3.70 2.14
CA PRO A 54 17.17 4.02 1.39
C PRO A 54 17.59 5.50 1.43
N PHE A 55 16.77 6.42 1.95
CA PHE A 55 17.14 7.83 2.12
C PHE A 55 17.64 8.17 3.53
N ILE A 56 17.55 7.25 4.50
CA ILE A 56 18.00 7.50 5.88
C ILE A 56 19.53 7.63 5.93
N PRO A 57 20.10 8.73 6.46
CA PRO A 57 21.55 8.88 6.61
C PRO A 57 22.20 7.68 7.32
N ASN A 58 23.33 7.19 6.79
CA ASN A 58 24.03 5.94 7.19
C ASN A 58 23.39 4.60 6.79
N ILE A 59 22.12 4.59 6.39
CA ILE A 59 21.49 3.47 5.67
C ILE A 59 21.46 3.76 4.18
N TYR A 60 21.66 5.04 3.80
CA TYR A 60 21.58 5.56 2.44
C TYR A 60 22.20 4.60 1.46
N SER A 61 21.33 3.81 0.84
CA SER A 61 21.77 2.57 0.22
C SER A 61 22.27 2.94 -1.17
N ILE A 62 23.38 2.32 -1.56
CA ILE A 62 23.89 2.38 -2.94
C ILE A 62 22.78 1.99 -3.95
N ILE A 63 21.71 1.30 -3.53
CA ILE A 63 20.63 0.80 -4.41
C ILE A 63 19.90 1.93 -5.14
N LEU A 64 19.50 3.02 -4.47
CA LEU A 64 18.87 4.16 -5.16
C LEU A 64 19.83 4.90 -6.08
N GLN A 65 21.13 4.90 -5.77
CA GLN A 65 22.16 5.44 -6.68
C GLN A 65 22.51 4.49 -7.83
N LYS A 66 22.27 3.19 -7.67
CA LYS A 66 22.74 2.14 -8.58
C LYS A 66 21.73 1.77 -9.65
N TYR A 67 20.44 1.96 -9.38
CA TYR A 67 19.37 1.58 -10.30
C TYR A 67 18.37 2.73 -10.52
N PRO A 68 17.85 2.91 -11.74
CA PRO A 68 16.80 3.89 -12.00
C PRO A 68 15.56 3.65 -11.11
N PRO A 69 14.83 4.70 -10.69
CA PRO A 69 13.63 4.58 -9.86
C PRO A 69 12.61 3.55 -10.36
N GLN A 70 12.42 3.48 -11.68
CA GLN A 70 11.51 2.54 -12.32
C GLN A 70 11.85 1.07 -12.02
N VAL A 71 13.14 0.71 -12.00
CA VAL A 71 13.58 -0.67 -11.72
C VAL A 71 13.19 -1.09 -10.29
N HIS A 72 13.23 -0.14 -9.35
CA HIS A 72 12.82 -0.39 -7.98
C HIS A 72 11.31 -0.60 -7.86
N VAL A 73 10.52 0.24 -8.54
CA VAL A 73 9.05 0.09 -8.66
C VAL A 73 8.69 -1.27 -9.27
N ASP A 74 9.33 -1.64 -10.38
CA ASP A 74 9.10 -2.91 -11.07
C ASP A 74 9.40 -4.12 -10.19
N MET A 75 10.45 -4.06 -9.37
CA MET A 75 10.81 -5.13 -8.43
C MET A 75 9.72 -5.33 -7.36
N ILE A 76 9.25 -4.23 -6.74
CA ILE A 76 8.23 -4.27 -5.69
C ILE A 76 6.91 -4.81 -6.26
N LEU A 77 6.47 -4.25 -7.40
CA LEU A 77 5.22 -4.64 -8.04
C LEU A 77 5.27 -6.03 -8.68
N GLY A 78 6.44 -6.46 -9.14
CA GLY A 78 6.69 -7.83 -9.59
C GLY A 78 6.51 -8.85 -8.46
N ASN A 79 7.08 -8.58 -7.28
CA ASN A 79 6.89 -9.41 -6.09
C ASN A 79 5.43 -9.43 -5.63
N LEU A 80 4.77 -8.28 -5.61
CA LEU A 80 3.34 -8.18 -5.31
C LEU A 80 2.50 -9.04 -6.27
N THR A 81 2.81 -9.00 -7.57
CA THR A 81 2.12 -9.80 -8.60
C THR A 81 2.25 -11.29 -8.33
N ILE A 82 3.42 -11.77 -7.89
CA ILE A 82 3.63 -13.17 -7.53
C ILE A 82 2.70 -13.59 -6.38
N VAL A 83 2.57 -12.73 -5.36
CA VAL A 83 1.69 -13.00 -4.20
C VAL A 83 0.22 -13.00 -4.60
N ILE A 84 -0.25 -12.00 -5.35
CA ILE A 84 -1.64 -11.90 -5.79
C ILE A 84 -2.07 -13.16 -6.56
N LYS A 85 -1.17 -13.69 -7.40
CA LYS A 85 -1.44 -14.89 -8.22
C LYS A 85 -1.56 -16.19 -7.41
N LYS A 86 -1.36 -16.18 -6.09
CA LYS A 86 -1.38 -17.40 -5.25
C LYS A 86 -2.77 -17.92 -4.88
N GLY A 87 -3.85 -17.15 -5.00
CA GLY A 87 -5.18 -17.72 -4.81
C GLY A 87 -6.30 -16.74 -4.47
N GLY A 88 -5.98 -15.62 -3.80
CA GLY A 88 -6.97 -14.60 -3.51
C GLY A 88 -7.63 -14.06 -4.78
N ARG A 89 -8.89 -13.60 -4.67
CA ARG A 89 -9.61 -12.97 -5.78
C ARG A 89 -10.22 -11.62 -5.45
N LYS A 90 -10.35 -11.26 -4.16
CA LYS A 90 -10.79 -9.92 -3.75
C LYS A 90 -9.69 -9.24 -2.96
N PHE A 91 -9.30 -8.05 -3.37
CA PHE A 91 -8.19 -7.33 -2.74
C PHE A 91 -8.56 -5.87 -2.47
N GLY A 92 -8.11 -5.32 -1.34
CA GLY A 92 -8.15 -3.88 -1.08
C GLY A 92 -6.73 -3.33 -1.08
N PHE A 93 -6.48 -2.28 -1.84
CA PHE A 93 -5.17 -1.63 -1.95
C PHE A 93 -5.27 -0.17 -1.52
N LEU A 94 -4.23 0.28 -0.85
CA LEU A 94 -3.90 1.69 -0.68
C LEU A 94 -2.69 1.99 -1.54
N ASN A 95 -2.73 3.07 -2.31
CA ASN A 95 -1.50 3.61 -2.89
C ASN A 95 -0.64 4.26 -1.80
N LEU A 96 0.57 4.70 -2.16
CA LEU A 96 1.43 5.39 -1.22
C LEU A 96 0.89 6.80 -0.95
N PHE A 97 0.83 7.16 0.32
CA PHE A 97 0.63 8.54 0.75
C PHE A 97 1.83 9.42 0.32
N PRO A 98 1.76 10.77 0.38
CA PRO A 98 2.82 11.64 -0.12
C PRO A 98 4.07 11.57 0.78
N LEU A 99 4.93 10.56 0.53
CA LEU A 99 6.04 10.20 1.40
C LEU A 99 7.01 11.35 1.64
N GLY A 100 7.31 12.14 0.60
CA GLY A 100 8.23 13.28 0.69
C GLY A 100 7.70 14.42 1.55
N CYS A 101 6.40 14.46 1.86
CA CYS A 101 5.79 15.47 2.70
C CYS A 101 5.78 15.10 4.19
N LEU A 102 6.19 13.89 4.56
CA LEU A 102 6.23 13.47 5.96
C LEU A 102 7.31 14.19 6.77
N PRO A 103 7.12 14.32 8.10
CA PRO A 103 8.18 14.81 8.98
C PRO A 103 9.48 14.00 8.87
N VAL A 104 9.41 12.66 8.75
CA VAL A 104 10.61 11.82 8.59
C VAL A 104 11.38 12.18 7.33
N ALA A 105 10.71 12.46 6.21
CA ALA A 105 11.36 12.85 4.95
C ALA A 105 12.03 14.23 5.08
N LYS A 106 11.35 15.19 5.72
CA LYS A 106 11.90 16.54 5.97
C LYS A 106 13.14 16.53 6.86
N ALA A 107 13.30 15.50 7.69
CA ALA A 107 14.45 15.33 8.57
C ALA A 107 15.71 14.75 7.86
N LEU A 108 15.63 14.40 6.57
CA LEU A 108 16.71 13.72 5.84
C LEU A 108 17.78 14.66 5.25
N ASN A 109 17.67 15.99 5.48
CA ASN A 109 18.57 17.00 4.91
C ASN A 109 18.67 16.94 3.37
N LEU A 110 17.58 16.55 2.70
CA LEU A 110 17.44 16.56 1.23
C LEU A 110 16.83 17.87 0.75
N GLU A 111 16.82 18.10 -0.56
CA GLU A 111 16.19 19.28 -1.15
C GLU A 111 14.67 19.26 -0.91
N ILE A 112 14.16 20.33 -0.32
CA ILE A 112 12.74 20.52 -0.03
C ILE A 112 12.19 21.57 -0.98
N ASN A 113 11.11 21.23 -1.68
CA ASN A 113 10.44 22.13 -2.61
C ASN A 113 9.65 23.23 -1.87
N LYS A 114 9.08 24.17 -2.62
CA LYS A 114 8.27 25.29 -2.08
C LYS A 114 7.06 24.85 -1.24
N ASP A 115 6.55 23.65 -1.47
CA ASP A 115 5.39 23.08 -0.78
C ASP A 115 5.80 22.30 0.49
N GLY A 116 7.10 22.30 0.80
CA GLY A 116 7.64 21.69 2.01
C GLY A 116 7.79 20.17 1.92
N CYS A 117 7.92 19.61 0.72
CA CYS A 117 8.11 18.18 0.48
C CYS A 117 9.45 17.89 -0.21
N VAL A 118 10.04 16.72 0.05
CA VAL A 118 11.26 16.25 -0.62
C VAL A 118 10.91 15.74 -2.02
N GLU A 119 11.42 16.41 -3.05
CA GLU A 119 11.01 16.16 -4.45
C GLU A 119 11.39 14.74 -4.92
N GLU A 120 12.63 14.30 -4.68
CA GLU A 120 13.12 12.99 -5.12
C GLU A 120 12.28 11.82 -4.56
N ILE A 121 11.83 11.94 -3.30
CA ILE A 121 10.94 10.95 -2.66
C ILE A 121 9.54 11.04 -3.27
N MET A 122 9.07 12.24 -3.61
CA MET A 122 7.76 12.43 -4.24
C MET A 122 7.71 11.83 -5.65
N GLU A 123 8.77 11.99 -6.44
CA GLU A 123 8.85 11.42 -7.80
C GLU A 123 8.70 9.90 -7.78
N ILE A 124 9.49 9.20 -6.95
CA ILE A 124 9.40 7.73 -6.87
C ILE A 124 8.07 7.24 -6.28
N THR A 125 7.49 8.01 -5.36
CA THR A 125 6.14 7.76 -4.81
C THR A 125 5.08 7.82 -5.91
N GLN A 126 5.15 8.83 -6.77
CA GLN A 126 4.21 8.99 -7.90
C GLN A 126 4.38 7.88 -8.94
N LEU A 127 5.61 7.50 -9.26
CA LEU A 127 5.90 6.39 -10.17
C LEU A 127 5.27 5.08 -9.66
N HIS A 128 5.42 4.77 -8.36
CA HIS A 128 4.77 3.61 -7.76
C HIS A 128 3.25 3.67 -7.88
N ASN A 129 2.63 4.81 -7.55
CA ASN A 129 1.18 4.95 -7.54
C ASN A 129 0.57 4.77 -8.94
N VAL A 130 1.22 5.33 -9.97
CA VAL A 130 0.81 5.12 -11.37
C VAL A 130 0.95 3.65 -11.75
N ALA A 131 2.12 3.05 -11.51
CA ALA A 131 2.40 1.68 -11.89
C ALA A 131 1.51 0.66 -11.15
N LEU A 132 1.18 0.91 -9.87
CA LEU A 132 0.26 0.08 -9.10
C LEU A 132 -1.14 0.11 -9.72
N LYS A 133 -1.66 1.29 -10.06
CA LYS A 133 -2.98 1.43 -10.68
C LYS A 133 -3.04 0.67 -12.01
N GLU A 134 -2.03 0.83 -12.87
CA GLU A 134 -1.93 0.11 -14.14
C GLU A 134 -1.81 -1.41 -13.95
N LEU A 135 -1.04 -1.86 -12.96
CA LEU A 135 -0.92 -3.26 -12.62
C LEU A 135 -2.28 -3.86 -12.21
N LEU A 136 -3.04 -3.18 -11.36
CA LEU A 136 -4.34 -3.68 -10.89
C LEU A 136 -5.36 -3.79 -12.04
N GLN A 137 -5.40 -2.79 -12.93
CA GLN A 137 -6.21 -2.83 -14.14
C GLN A 137 -5.79 -4.00 -15.06
N LYS A 138 -4.49 -4.23 -15.22
CA LYS A 138 -3.98 -5.37 -15.99
C LYS A 138 -4.38 -6.70 -15.34
N LEU A 139 -4.25 -6.84 -14.02
CA LEU A 139 -4.59 -8.08 -13.31
C LEU A 139 -6.08 -8.39 -13.38
N GLU A 140 -6.96 -7.39 -13.38
CA GLU A 140 -8.41 -7.57 -13.60
C GLU A 140 -8.72 -8.23 -14.95
N THR A 141 -7.98 -7.89 -16.00
CA THR A 141 -8.14 -8.54 -17.32
C THR A 141 -7.50 -9.92 -17.41
N GLN A 142 -6.46 -10.18 -16.61
CA GLN A 142 -5.64 -11.40 -16.71
C GLN A 142 -6.06 -12.52 -15.76
N LEU A 143 -6.68 -12.18 -14.63
CA LEU A 143 -7.01 -13.13 -13.58
C LEU A 143 -8.53 -13.24 -13.45
N GLN A 144 -9.07 -14.38 -13.89
CA GLN A 144 -10.50 -14.64 -13.77
C GLN A 144 -10.98 -14.52 -12.32
N GLY A 145 -11.99 -13.67 -12.13
CA GLY A 145 -12.61 -13.40 -10.83
C GLY A 145 -11.83 -12.41 -9.96
N PHE A 146 -10.71 -11.86 -10.42
CA PHE A 146 -10.00 -10.81 -9.70
C PHE A 146 -10.85 -9.54 -9.64
N LYS A 147 -11.12 -9.09 -8.43
CA LYS A 147 -11.82 -7.85 -8.10
C LYS A 147 -10.96 -7.10 -7.09
N TYR A 148 -10.90 -5.79 -7.21
CA TYR A 148 -10.12 -4.97 -6.30
C TYR A 148 -10.83 -3.68 -5.93
N SER A 149 -10.51 -3.20 -4.73
CA SER A 149 -10.72 -1.82 -4.31
C SER A 149 -9.36 -1.15 -4.27
N TYR A 150 -9.25 0.04 -4.86
CA TYR A 150 -8.04 0.87 -4.81
C TYR A 150 -8.44 2.22 -4.25
N LEU A 151 -7.85 2.58 -3.10
CA LEU A 151 -8.06 3.87 -2.47
C LEU A 151 -6.89 4.80 -2.74
N ASP A 152 -7.20 6.01 -3.20
CA ASP A 152 -6.22 7.07 -3.45
C ASP A 152 -5.78 7.75 -2.14
N PHE A 153 -4.97 7.01 -1.39
CA PHE A 153 -4.43 7.42 -0.10
C PHE A 153 -3.52 8.64 -0.22
N HIS A 154 -2.83 8.78 -1.36
CA HIS A 154 -2.03 9.95 -1.71
C HIS A 154 -2.84 11.24 -1.65
N THR A 155 -3.93 11.30 -2.40
CA THR A 155 -4.82 12.46 -2.44
C THR A 155 -5.47 12.67 -1.09
N ALA A 156 -5.94 11.58 -0.45
CA ALA A 156 -6.56 11.61 0.87
C ALA A 156 -5.70 12.32 1.93
N ILE A 157 -4.41 12.00 1.99
CA ILE A 157 -3.48 12.62 2.94
C ILE A 157 -3.09 14.03 2.48
N SER A 158 -2.87 14.22 1.17
CA SER A 158 -2.50 15.54 0.63
C SER A 158 -3.54 16.62 0.90
N GLU A 159 -4.83 16.31 0.78
CA GLU A 159 -5.92 17.22 1.12
C GLU A 159 -5.93 17.58 2.62
N ARG A 160 -5.63 16.60 3.47
CA ARG A 160 -5.55 16.80 4.93
C ARG A 160 -4.35 17.65 5.35
N ILE A 161 -3.22 17.50 4.65
CA ILE A 161 -2.04 18.36 4.85
C ILE A 161 -2.35 19.81 4.46
N LYS A 162 -3.10 20.03 3.36
CA LYS A 162 -3.42 21.36 2.85
C LYS A 162 -4.46 22.12 3.67
N ASP A 163 -5.33 21.41 4.40
CA ASP A 163 -6.33 22.02 5.28
C ASP A 163 -6.24 21.50 6.74
N PRO A 164 -5.21 21.92 7.49
CA PRO A 164 -5.04 21.50 8.89
C PRO A 164 -6.20 21.93 9.79
N SER A 165 -6.92 23.00 9.42
CA SER A 165 -8.05 23.53 10.20
C SER A 165 -9.24 22.57 10.24
N LYS A 166 -9.43 21.82 9.15
CA LYS A 166 -10.45 20.78 9.03
C LYS A 166 -9.98 19.43 9.59
N TYR A 167 -8.67 19.20 9.59
CA TYR A 167 -8.05 17.92 9.94
C TYR A 167 -6.95 18.09 11.00
N GLU A 168 -7.36 18.46 12.21
CA GLU A 168 -6.44 18.56 13.35
C GLU A 168 -5.78 17.21 13.68
N TYR A 169 -4.51 17.27 14.09
CA TYR A 169 -3.71 16.11 14.51
C TYR A 169 -3.62 15.01 13.44
N LEU A 170 -3.14 15.35 12.24
CA LEU A 170 -2.98 14.37 11.16
C LEU A 170 -1.93 13.30 11.46
N ILE A 171 -0.82 13.68 12.11
CA ILE A 171 0.38 12.87 12.24
C ILE A 171 0.62 12.52 13.72
N PHE A 172 0.85 11.23 14.02
CA PHE A 172 1.14 10.71 15.36
C PHE A 172 2.65 10.73 15.66
N ASP A 173 3.46 10.22 14.73
CA ASP A 173 4.93 10.21 14.80
C ASP A 173 5.53 10.68 13.47
N ALA A 174 6.85 10.59 13.28
CA ALA A 174 7.47 11.12 12.06
C ALA A 174 7.01 10.47 10.74
N ALA A 175 6.34 9.30 10.78
CA ALA A 175 5.95 8.53 9.60
C ALA A 175 4.47 8.16 9.53
N HIS A 176 3.76 8.09 10.66
CA HIS A 176 2.42 7.51 10.75
C HIS A 176 1.34 8.56 11.03
N PRO A 177 0.19 8.51 10.33
CA PRO A 177 -1.01 9.24 10.70
C PRO A 177 -1.55 8.85 12.08
N THR A 178 -2.38 9.71 12.67
CA THR A 178 -3.10 9.39 13.90
C THR A 178 -4.21 8.37 13.69
N GLU A 179 -4.66 7.74 14.78
CA GLU A 179 -5.83 6.87 14.78
C GLU A 179 -7.07 7.56 14.17
N LYS A 180 -7.31 8.84 14.52
CA LYS A 180 -8.40 9.63 13.97
C LYS A 180 -8.31 9.75 12.45
N ALA A 181 -7.10 10.00 11.91
CA ALA A 181 -6.88 10.05 10.48
C ALA A 181 -7.18 8.68 9.84
N TYR A 182 -6.60 7.61 10.38
CA TYR A 182 -6.85 6.24 9.90
C TYR A 182 -8.31 5.85 9.92
N HIS A 183 -9.06 6.23 10.95
CA HIS A 183 -10.50 5.97 11.03
C HIS A 183 -11.26 6.66 9.89
N GLN A 184 -10.96 7.93 9.60
CA GLN A 184 -11.58 8.64 8.47
C GLN A 184 -11.24 7.99 7.13
N ILE A 185 -9.99 7.55 6.94
CA ILE A 185 -9.56 6.87 5.71
C ILE A 185 -10.24 5.51 5.57
N ALA A 186 -10.36 4.75 6.67
CA ALA A 186 -11.07 3.47 6.68
C ALA A 186 -12.55 3.63 6.33
N GLU A 187 -13.21 4.67 6.84
CA GLU A 187 -14.59 5.01 6.45
C GLU A 187 -14.70 5.33 4.96
N GLN A 188 -13.75 6.10 4.42
CA GLN A 188 -13.70 6.37 2.99
C GLN A 188 -13.36 5.11 2.16
N MET A 189 -12.55 4.19 2.67
CA MET A 189 -12.27 2.91 2.02
C MET A 189 -13.51 2.01 1.99
N TRP A 190 -14.31 2.06 3.06
CA TRP A 190 -15.50 1.24 3.20
C TRP A 190 -16.69 1.78 2.41
N ASN A 191 -16.91 3.10 2.45
CA ASN A 191 -18.12 3.75 1.94
C ASN A 191 -17.88 4.83 0.87
N GLY A 192 -16.62 5.10 0.51
CA GLY A 192 -16.26 6.17 -0.43
C GLY A 192 -16.85 5.94 -1.81
N ASP A 193 -16.97 7.03 -2.56
CA ASP A 193 -17.33 6.97 -3.97
C ASP A 193 -16.20 6.35 -4.80
N HIS A 194 -16.49 6.03 -6.06
CA HIS A 194 -15.51 5.40 -6.95
C HIS A 194 -14.40 6.34 -7.42
N ASN A 195 -14.52 7.65 -7.15
CA ASN A 195 -13.42 8.58 -7.38
C ASN A 195 -12.33 8.39 -6.32
N PHE A 196 -12.72 8.03 -5.11
CA PHE A 196 -11.82 7.86 -3.98
C PHE A 196 -11.40 6.40 -3.75
N ALA A 197 -12.34 5.46 -3.86
CA ALA A 197 -12.13 4.02 -3.71
C ALA A 197 -12.80 3.27 -4.88
N GLY A 198 -12.04 2.99 -5.93
CA GLY A 198 -12.54 2.40 -7.18
C GLY A 198 -11.74 1.17 -7.63
N PRO A 199 -12.27 0.31 -8.52
CA PRO A 199 -13.62 0.36 -9.10
C PRO A 199 -14.74 -0.04 -8.13
N TYR A 200 -14.38 -0.64 -6.98
CA TYR A 200 -15.29 -0.90 -5.87
C TYR A 200 -14.77 -0.21 -4.62
N ASN A 201 -15.66 0.26 -3.74
CA ASN A 201 -15.31 0.42 -2.34
C ASN A 201 -15.35 -0.94 -1.62
N LEU A 202 -14.84 -1.03 -0.38
CA LEU A 202 -14.77 -2.33 0.31
C LEU A 202 -16.15 -2.93 0.62
N ARG A 203 -17.16 -2.10 0.87
CA ARG A 203 -18.53 -2.58 1.12
C ARG A 203 -19.10 -3.27 -0.12
N GLU A 204 -18.95 -2.66 -1.29
CA GLU A 204 -19.37 -3.25 -2.56
C GLU A 204 -18.56 -4.51 -2.86
N LEU A 205 -17.22 -4.46 -2.73
CA LEU A 205 -16.35 -5.59 -2.97
C LEU A 205 -16.73 -6.80 -2.11
N HIS A 206 -17.13 -6.58 -0.85
CA HIS A 206 -17.62 -7.62 0.05
C HIS A 206 -18.89 -8.32 -0.47
N GLN A 207 -19.76 -7.60 -1.17
CA GLN A 207 -21.02 -8.12 -1.73
C GLN A 207 -20.84 -8.87 -3.07
N THR A 208 -19.67 -8.75 -3.69
CA THR A 208 -19.39 -9.32 -5.04
C THR A 208 -19.08 -10.81 -5.06
#